data_AF-A0A061NHN6-F1
#
_entry.id   AF-A0A061NHN6-F1
#
_cell.length_a   1.000
_cell.length_b   1.000
_cell.length_c   1.000
_cell.angle_alpha   90.00
_cell.angle_beta   90.00
_cell.angle_gamma   90.00
#
_symmetry.space_group_name_H-M   'P 1'
#
loop_
_entity.id
_entity.type
_entity.pdbx_description
1 polymer ?
#
loop_
_entity_poly.entity_id
_entity_poly.type
_entity_poly.pdbx_seq_one_letter_code
_entity_poly.pdbx_strand_id
1 'polypeptide(L)' 'MDPQLRNGMLMVFIGMVLLFTTLIIEYPLWLWAMVLATSFVVAFIGARNLWLFIKRS' A
#
# COMPACT_ATOMS: atom_id res chain seq x y z
N MET A 1 -19.53 15.76 -14.34
CA MET A 1 -18.36 14.93 -14.64
C MET A 1 -18.63 14.25 -15.96
N ASP A 2 -17.79 14.47 -16.96
CA ASP A 2 -18.05 13.97 -18.31
C ASP A 2 -18.16 12.42 -18.29
N PRO A 3 -19.18 11.83 -18.93
CA PRO A 3 -19.41 10.38 -18.88
C PRO A 3 -18.18 9.59 -19.36
N GLN A 4 -17.45 10.14 -20.33
CA GLN A 4 -16.24 9.55 -20.88
C GLN A 4 -15.07 9.56 -19.88
N LEU A 5 -14.90 10.65 -19.14
CA LEU A 5 -13.91 10.74 -18.07
C LEU A 5 -14.23 9.76 -16.94
N ARG A 6 -15.50 9.66 -16.52
CA ARG A 6 -15.95 8.70 -15.51
C ARG A 6 -15.66 7.26 -15.91
N ASN A 7 -15.98 6.88 -17.15
CA ASN A 7 -15.74 5.53 -17.65
C ASN A 7 -14.23 5.24 -17.81
N GLY A 8 -13.45 6.24 -18.21
CA GLY A 8 -11.99 6.14 -18.26
C GLY A 8 -11.37 5.87 -16.88
N MET A 9 -11.81 6.61 -15.86
CA MET A 9 -11.35 6.37 -14.48
C MET A 9 -11.74 4.99 -13.96
N LEU A 10 -12.96 4.51 -14.26
CA LEU A 10 -13.39 3.17 -13.87
C LEU A 10 -12.54 2.07 -14.52
N MET A 11 -12.22 2.20 -15.82
CA MET A 11 -11.37 1.24 -16.53
C MET A 11 -9.94 1.21 -15.95
N VAL A 12 -9.37 2.38 -15.64
CA VAL A 12 -8.05 2.46 -14.99
C VAL A 12 -8.08 1.80 -13.62
N PHE A 13 -9.11 2.07 -12.81
CA PHE A 13 -9.27 1.48 -11.50
C PHE A 13 -9.38 -0.06 -11.58
N ILE A 14 -10.23 -0.57 -12.47
CA ILE A 14 -10.38 -2.03 -12.70
C ILE A 14 -9.05 -2.63 -13.14
N GLY A 15 -8.34 -1.99 -14.07
CA GLY A 15 -7.02 -2.44 -14.54
C GLY A 15 -5.99 -2.52 -13.41
N MET A 16 -5.95 -1.52 -12.53
CA MET A 16 -5.06 -1.53 -11.36
C MET A 16 -5.39 -2.65 -10.37
N VAL A 17 -6.69 -2.89 -10.10
CA VAL A 17 -7.14 -3.96 -9.22
C VAL A 17 -6.74 -5.32 -9.78
N LEU A 18 -6.96 -5.55 -11.07
CA LEU A 18 -6.58 -6.80 -11.74
C LEU A 18 -5.06 -7.02 -11.69
N LEU A 19 -4.28 -5.99 -12.02
CA LEU A 19 -2.82 -6.05 -11.96
C LEU A 19 -2.33 -6.42 -10.56
N PHE A 20 -2.88 -5.77 -9.52
CA PHE A 20 -2.53 -6.06 -8.13
C PHE A 20 -2.90 -7.50 -7.73
N THR A 21 -4.06 -7.98 -8.17
CA THR A 21 -4.52 -9.35 -7.89
C THR A 21 -3.60 -10.38 -8.55
N THR A 22 -3.17 -10.15 -9.79
CA THR A 22 -2.20 -11.01 -10.47
C THR A 22 -0.87 -11.07 -9.72
N LEU A 23 -0.35 -9.92 -9.27
CA LEU A 23 0.88 -9.89 -8.48
C LEU A 23 0.73 -10.70 -7.18
N ILE A 24 -0.41 -10.59 -6.49
CA ILE A 24 -0.66 -11.39 -5.27
C ILE A 24 -0.61 -12.89 -5.55
N ILE A 25 -1.20 -13.34 -6.67
CA ILE A 25 -1.28 -14.75 -7.03
C ILE A 25 0.07 -15.29 -7.52
N GLU A 26 0.82 -14.51 -8.29
CA GLU A 26 2.10 -14.93 -8.87
C GLU A 26 3.22 -15.03 -7.84
N TYR A 27 3.23 -14.15 -6.84
CA TYR A 27 4.28 -14.15 -5.83
C TYR A 27 3.95 -15.03 -4.63
N PRO A 28 4.92 -15.82 -4.13
CA PRO A 28 4.70 -16.70 -2.99
C PRO A 28 4.41 -15.92 -1.71
N LEU A 29 3.57 -16.52 -0.85
CA LEU A 29 3.08 -15.93 0.41
C LEU A 29 4.20 -15.40 1.34
N TRP A 30 5.40 -15.99 1.31
CA TRP A 30 6.50 -15.55 2.15
C TRP A 30 7.05 -14.17 1.76
N LEU A 31 7.03 -13.81 0.46
CA LEU A 31 7.43 -12.48 0.00
C LEU A 31 6.47 -11.42 0.54
N TRP A 32 5.17 -11.70 0.51
CA TRP A 32 4.14 -10.83 1.09
C TRP A 32 4.30 -10.67 2.60
N ALA A 33 4.63 -11.77 3.31
CA ALA A 33 4.93 -11.72 4.74
C ALA A 33 6.14 -10.83 5.05
N MET A 34 7.19 -10.86 4.23
CA MET A 34 8.36 -9.97 4.39
C MET A 34 8.03 -8.50 4.14
N VAL A 35 7.21 -8.21 3.13
CA VAL A 35 6.76 -6.83 2.84
C VAL A 35 5.92 -6.28 4.00
N LEU A 36 4.99 -7.09 4.52
CA LEU A 36 4.19 -6.73 5.70
C LEU A 36 5.08 -6.50 6.92
N ALA A 37 5.98 -7.43 7.24
CA ALA A 37 6.88 -7.31 8.38
C ALA A 37 7.74 -6.04 8.31
N THR A 38 8.29 -5.73 7.13
CA THR A 38 9.10 -4.52 6.91
C THR A 38 8.26 -3.26 7.13
N SER A 39 7.02 -3.25 6.66
CA SER A 39 6.10 -2.13 6.84
C SER A 39 5.83 -1.84 8.32
N PHE A 40 5.63 -2.88 9.14
CA PHE A 40 5.46 -2.73 10.59
C PHE A 40 6.71 -2.19 11.29
N VAL A 41 7.90 -2.66 10.89
CA VAL A 41 9.16 -2.16 11.46
C VAL A 41 9.34 -0.67 11.16
N VAL A 42 9.11 -0.25 9.92
CA VAL A 42 9.22 1.16 9.52
C VAL A 42 8.20 2.03 10.27
N ALA A 43 6.94 1.58 10.36
CA ALA A 43 5.90 2.28 11.10
C ALA A 43 6.24 2.41 12.59
N PHE A 44 6.76 1.34 13.20
CA PHE A 44 7.18 1.35 14.60
C PHE A 44 8.36 2.30 14.85
N ILE A 45 9.37 2.29 13.99
CA ILE A 45 10.51 3.23 14.08
C ILE A 45 10.02 4.67 13.93
N GLY A 46 9.14 4.93 12.96
CA GLY A 46 8.51 6.24 12.77
C GLY A 46 7.74 6.71 14.00
N ALA A 47 6.88 5.85 14.55
CA ALA A 47 6.10 6.14 15.76
C ALA A 47 7.00 6.38 16.99
N ARG A 48 8.06 5.59 17.16
CA ARG A 48 9.04 5.76 18.24
C ARG A 48 9.76 7.10 18.13
N ASN A 49 10.18 7.49 16.93
CA ASN A 49 10.85 8.77 16.72
C ASN A 49 9.90 9.96 16.97
N LEU A 50 8.65 9.85 16.51
CA LEU A 50 7.62 10.85 16.79
C LEU A 50 7.35 10.98 18.29
N TRP A 51 7.25 9.86 19.01
CA TRP A 51 7.08 9.86 20.46
C TRP A 51 8.25 10.53 21.20
N LEU A 52 9.49 10.21 20.81
CA LEU A 52 10.68 10.83 21.38
C LEU A 52 10.75 12.33 21.09
N PHE A 53 10.30 12.77 19.92
CA PHE A 53 10.18 14.18 19.57
C PHE A 53 9.15 14.88 20.46
N ILE A 54 7.94 14.34 20.59
CA ILE A 54 6.89 14.88 21.46
C ILE A 54 7.35 14.98 22.92
N LYS A 55 8.08 13.97 23.41
CA LYS A 55 8.57 13.97 24.80
C LYS A 55 9.72 14.97 25.04
N ARG A 56 10.41 15.42 23.99
CA ARG A 56 11.53 16.37 24.07
C ARG A 56 11.11 17.83 23.86
N SER A 57 9.95 18.09 23.26
CA SER A 57 9.31 19.41 23.21
C SER A 57 8.54 19.72 24.48
#